data_AF-A0A1E5Q007-F1
#
_entry.id   AF-A0A1E5Q007-F1
#
_cell.length_a   1.000
_cell.length_b   1.000
_cell.length_c   1.000
_cell.angle_alpha   90.00
_cell.angle_beta   90.00
_cell.angle_gamma   90.00
#
_symmetry.space_group_name_H-M   'P 1'
#
loop_
_entity.id
_entity.type
_entity.pdbx_description
1 polymer ?
#
loop_
_entity_poly.entity_id
_entity_poly.type
_entity_poly.pdbx_seq_one_letter_code
_entity_poly.pdbx_strand_id
1 'polypeptide(L)'
;MAPHHRYHLDQDGHSITVLCDVRRRLTELLVDGKTVASVRTPRHAAAFLRGELPTDPPQPFLIRVGHADEPDDVPLCALETDGLRYLMPSVPLTRRQEWPAERTPPARTPGELLTRWRIRWRNRMRRTGRTGQEH
;
A
#
# COMPACT_ATOMS: atom_id res chain seq x y z
N MET A 1 20.40 7.15 -13.21
CA MET A 1 19.64 6.42 -12.17
C MET A 1 18.23 6.29 -12.72
N ALA A 2 17.55 5.14 -12.57
CA ALA A 2 16.17 5.09 -13.06
C ALA A 2 15.27 5.89 -12.13
N PRO A 3 14.23 6.55 -12.68
CA PRO A 3 13.28 7.27 -11.86
C PRO A 3 12.56 6.27 -10.95
N HIS A 4 12.67 6.49 -9.64
CA HIS A 4 11.83 5.88 -8.63
C HIS A 4 10.88 6.98 -8.17
N HIS A 5 9.58 6.71 -8.22
CA HIS A 5 8.58 7.67 -7.74
C HIS A 5 8.05 7.20 -6.39
N ARG A 6 7.95 8.15 -5.45
CA ARG A 6 7.30 7.93 -4.16
C ARG A 6 6.15 8.90 -4.05
N TYR A 7 5.00 8.36 -3.67
CA TYR A 7 3.82 9.14 -3.32
C TYR A 7 3.47 8.87 -1.88
N HIS A 8 3.05 9.90 -1.18
CA HIS A 8 2.76 9.79 0.23
C HIS A 8 1.59 10.69 0.61
N LEU A 9 0.65 10.15 1.38
CA LEU A 9 -0.50 10.86 1.91
C LEU A 9 -0.85 10.26 3.27
N ASP A 10 -1.12 11.11 4.25
CA ASP A 10 -1.72 10.71 5.51
C ASP A 10 -3.25 10.77 5.41
N GLN A 11 -3.93 9.70 5.80
CA GLN A 11 -5.39 9.58 5.77
C GLN A 11 -5.87 8.89 7.04
N ASP A 12 -6.83 9.50 7.73
CA ASP A 12 -7.41 8.96 8.98
C ASP A 12 -6.36 8.55 10.03
N GLY A 13 -5.23 9.28 10.07
CA GLY A 13 -4.11 8.98 10.97
C GLY A 13 -3.18 7.85 10.51
N HIS A 14 -3.39 7.31 9.30
CA HIS A 14 -2.56 6.29 8.68
C HIS A 14 -1.70 6.84 7.55
N SER A 15 -0.46 6.39 7.52
CA SER A 15 0.51 6.77 6.49
C SER A 15 0.38 5.84 5.29
N ILE A 16 -0.13 6.36 4.17
CA ILE A 16 -0.21 5.62 2.92
C ILE A 16 0.98 6.01 2.05
N THR A 17 1.76 5.04 1.59
CA THR A 17 2.91 5.25 0.71
C THR A 17 2.81 4.35 -0.51
N VAL A 18 3.04 4.93 -1.69
CA VAL A 18 3.14 4.19 -2.95
C VAL A 18 4.55 4.36 -3.49
N LEU A 19 5.20 3.24 -3.80
CA LEU A 19 6.53 3.20 -4.41
C LEU A 19 6.42 2.63 -5.81
N CYS A 20 6.92 3.37 -6.80
CA CYS A 20 6.95 2.94 -8.19
C CYS A 20 8.41 2.78 -8.65
N ASP A 21 8.78 1.55 -8.99
CA ASP A 21 10.04 1.20 -9.65
C ASP A 21 9.78 1.02 -11.15
N VAL A 22 10.17 2.04 -11.92
CA VAL A 22 9.96 2.09 -13.38
C VAL A 22 10.78 1.01 -14.10
N ARG A 23 11.97 0.66 -13.59
CA ARG A 23 12.84 -0.38 -14.18
C ARG A 23 12.24 -1.77 -14.03
N ARG A 24 11.77 -2.08 -12.82
CA ARG A 24 11.22 -3.39 -12.48
C ARG A 24 9.73 -3.49 -12.79
N ARG A 25 9.14 -2.39 -13.28
CA ARG A 25 7.71 -2.25 -13.56
C ARG A 25 6.87 -2.66 -12.35
N LEU A 26 7.35 -2.32 -11.16
CA LEU A 26 6.80 -2.77 -9.89
C LEU A 26 6.24 -1.57 -9.15
N THR A 27 4.99 -1.66 -8.73
CA THR A 27 4.39 -0.71 -7.80
C THR A 27 4.08 -1.41 -6.50
N GLU A 28 4.46 -0.81 -5.38
CA GLU A 28 4.23 -1.31 -4.03
C GLU A 28 3.40 -0.30 -3.24
N LEU A 29 2.42 -0.80 -2.49
CA LEU A 29 1.57 -0.03 -1.60
C LEU A 29 1.90 -0.41 -0.16
N LEU A 30 2.16 0.60 0.65
CA LEU A 30 2.44 0.48 2.07
C LEU A 30 1.42 1.28 2.88
N VAL A 31 1.01 0.72 4.02
CA VAL A 31 0.23 1.40 5.06
C VAL A 31 1.04 1.32 6.35
N ASP A 32 1.29 2.46 6.98
CA ASP A 32 2.14 2.60 8.18
C ASP A 32 3.52 1.96 8.02
N GLY A 33 4.10 2.12 6.82
CA GLY A 33 5.41 1.57 6.46
C GLY A 33 5.42 0.06 6.18
N LYS A 34 4.27 -0.62 6.19
CA LYS A 34 4.17 -2.05 5.86
C LYS A 34 3.56 -2.26 4.48
N THR A 35 4.22 -3.05 3.63
CA THR A 35 3.65 -3.47 2.34
C THR A 35 2.35 -4.25 2.52
N VAL A 36 1.27 -3.75 1.91
CA VAL A 36 -0.05 -4.38 1.90
C VAL A 36 -0.42 -4.94 0.53
N ALA A 37 0.13 -4.36 -0.55
CA ALA A 37 -0.06 -4.86 -1.91
C ALA A 37 1.13 -4.54 -2.81
N SER A 38 1.31 -5.31 -3.86
CA SER A 38 2.25 -5.00 -4.94
C SER A 38 1.73 -5.52 -6.27
N VAL A 39 2.03 -4.81 -7.36
CA VAL A 39 1.60 -5.18 -8.70
C VAL A 39 2.70 -4.88 -9.70
N ARG A 40 2.82 -5.74 -10.73
CA ARG A 40 3.65 -5.45 -11.89
C ARG A 40 2.77 -4.93 -13.02
N THR A 41 3.11 -3.77 -13.57
CA THR A 41 2.26 -3.08 -14.55
C THR A 41 3.00 -2.86 -15.86
N PRO A 42 2.39 -3.10 -17.03
CA PRO A 42 2.96 -2.73 -18.31
C PRO A 42 3.27 -1.23 -18.40
N ARG A 43 4.26 -0.84 -19.22
CA ARG A 43 4.77 0.54 -19.34
C ARG A 43 3.69 1.57 -19.72
N HIS A 44 2.63 1.15 -20.42
CA HIS A 44 1.59 2.03 -20.96
C HIS A 44 0.21 1.76 -20.33
N ALA A 45 0.18 1.25 -19.09
CA ALA A 45 -1.06 0.95 -18.39
C ALA A 45 -1.05 1.55 -16.99
N ALA A 46 -2.22 2.01 -16.55
CA ALA A 46 -2.40 2.43 -15.17
C ALA A 46 -2.27 1.23 -14.21
N ALA A 47 -1.67 1.45 -13.05
CA ALA A 47 -1.59 0.46 -11.98
C ALA A 47 -2.72 0.68 -10.99
N PHE A 48 -3.30 -0.41 -10.50
CA PHE A 48 -4.36 -0.41 -9.48
C PHE A 48 -3.95 -1.28 -8.31
N LEU A 49 -3.94 -0.73 -7.09
CA LEU A 49 -3.61 -1.46 -5.87
C LEU A 49 -4.72 -1.28 -4.84
N ARG A 50 -5.29 -2.38 -4.35
CA ARG A 50 -6.31 -2.34 -3.30
C ARG A 50 -5.66 -2.47 -1.93
N GLY A 51 -6.16 -1.72 -0.95
CA GLY A 51 -5.74 -1.78 0.44
C GLY A 51 -6.91 -1.58 1.39
N GLU A 52 -6.66 -1.80 2.67
CA GLU A 52 -7.60 -1.54 3.75
C GLU A 52 -6.86 -0.76 4.84
N LEU A 53 -7.47 0.33 5.31
CA LEU A 53 -7.00 1.05 6.50
C LEU A 53 -7.41 0.28 7.76
N PRO A 54 -6.54 0.20 8.77
CA PRO A 54 -6.81 -0.54 10.00
C PRO A 54 -7.66 0.27 11.00
N THR A 55 -8.73 0.90 10.50
CA THR A 55 -9.78 1.58 11.27
C THR A 55 -10.80 0.56 11.81
N ASP A 56 -11.73 1.00 12.65
CA ASP A 56 -12.85 0.18 13.15
C ASP A 56 -14.18 0.87 12.76
N PRO A 57 -14.91 0.39 11.73
CA PRO A 57 -14.61 -0.78 10.89
C PRO A 57 -13.44 -0.55 9.91
N PRO A 58 -12.79 -1.62 9.41
CA PRO A 58 -11.74 -1.50 8.40
C PRO A 58 -12.25 -0.80 7.14
N GLN A 59 -11.53 0.21 6.67
CA GLN A 59 -11.96 1.03 5.54
C GLN A 59 -11.21 0.63 4.26
N PRO A 60 -11.92 0.13 3.22
CA PRO A 60 -11.28 -0.22 1.97
C PRO A 60 -10.88 1.03 1.17
N PHE A 61 -9.81 0.91 0.40
CA PHE A 61 -9.37 1.95 -0.52
C PHE A 61 -8.70 1.36 -1.77
N LEU A 62 -8.58 2.19 -2.80
CA LEU A 62 -7.94 1.88 -4.07
C LEU A 62 -6.90 2.95 -4.39
N ILE A 63 -5.68 2.52 -4.72
CA ILE A 63 -4.68 3.36 -5.34
C ILE A 63 -4.76 3.19 -6.84
N ARG A 64 -4.76 4.33 -7.55
CA ARG A 64 -4.59 4.41 -8.98
C ARG A 64 -3.31 5.17 -9.29
N VAL A 65 -2.39 4.52 -9.98
CA VAL A 65 -1.20 5.18 -10.54
C VAL A 65 -1.41 5.28 -12.04
N GLY A 66 -1.38 6.49 -12.57
CA GLY A 66 -1.41 6.77 -14.00
C GLY A 66 -0.18 6.21 -14.70
N HIS A 67 -0.22 6.22 -16.03
CA HIS A 67 1.00 6.06 -16.82
C HIS A 67 1.59 7.45 -17.07
N ALA A 68 2.91 7.52 -17.15
CA ALA A 68 3.60 8.69 -17.67
C ALA A 68 3.66 8.54 -19.19
N ASP A 69 3.19 9.54 -19.94
CA ASP A 69 3.27 9.55 -21.41
C ASP A 69 4.73 9.69 -21.89
N GLU A 70 5.52 10.47 -21.15
CA GLU A 70 6.95 10.68 -21.40
C GLU A 70 7.82 9.99 -20.32
N PRO A 71 9.04 9.53 -20.67
CA PRO A 71 9.92 8.81 -19.74
C PRO A 71 10.38 9.63 -18.52
N ASP A 72 10.34 10.96 -18.61
CA ASP A 72 10.69 11.89 -17.53
C ASP A 72 9.47 12.49 -16.82
N ASP A 73 8.25 12.16 -17.28
CA ASP A 73 7.04 12.65 -16.64
C ASP A 73 6.74 11.89 -15.34
N VAL A 74 6.17 12.59 -14.37
CA VAL A 74 5.83 12.04 -13.06
C VAL A 74 4.40 11.51 -13.13
N PRO A 75 4.17 10.18 -13.03
CA PRO A 75 2.82 9.66 -13.14
C PRO A 75 1.94 10.21 -12.02
N LEU A 76 0.67 10.49 -12.32
CA LEU A 76 -0.28 10.91 -11.29
C LEU A 76 -0.63 9.73 -10.39
N CYS A 77 -0.65 9.95 -9.08
CA CYS A 77 -1.11 8.96 -8.12
C CYS A 77 -2.33 9.50 -7.38
N ALA A 78 -3.37 8.68 -7.27
CA ALA A 78 -4.58 9.01 -6.56
C ALA A 78 -5.00 7.86 -5.63
N LEU A 79 -5.47 8.25 -4.45
CA LEU A 79 -6.19 7.39 -3.52
C LEU A 79 -7.69 7.59 -3.73
N GLU A 80 -8.43 6.49 -3.77
CA GLU A 80 -9.89 6.47 -3.81
C GLU A 80 -10.39 5.72 -2.58
N THR A 81 -11.19 6.38 -1.73
CA THR A 81 -11.82 5.79 -0.55
C THR A 81 -13.11 6.54 -0.24
N ASP A 82 -14.12 5.84 0.27
CA ASP A 82 -15.44 6.43 0.60
C ASP A 82 -16.09 7.20 -0.56
N GLY A 83 -15.83 6.78 -1.81
CA GLY A 83 -16.29 7.51 -3.02
C GLY A 83 -15.58 8.83 -3.30
N LEU A 84 -14.62 9.23 -2.45
CA LEU A 84 -13.77 10.40 -2.62
C LEU A 84 -12.46 10.01 -3.31
N ARG A 85 -11.87 10.98 -4.01
CA ARG A 85 -10.57 10.85 -4.65
C ARG A 85 -9.61 11.91 -4.14
N TYR A 86 -8.45 11.48 -3.66
CA TYR A 86 -7.38 12.32 -3.15
C TYR A 86 -6.14 12.17 -4.04
N LEU A 87 -5.61 13.28 -4.54
CA LEU A 87 -4.32 13.26 -5.23
C LEU A 87 -3.21 13.05 -4.21
N MET A 88 -2.36 12.05 -4.46
CA MET A 88 -1.20 11.80 -3.63
C MET A 88 -0.02 12.61 -4.17
N PRO A 89 0.56 13.53 -3.40
CA PRO A 89 1.71 14.31 -3.84
C PRO A 89 2.91 13.40 -4.08
N SER A 90 3.66 13.68 -5.15
CA SER A 90 4.96 13.05 -5.37
C SER A 90 5.98 13.67 -4.42
N VAL A 91 6.70 12.82 -3.70
CA VAL A 91 7.77 13.23 -2.80
C VAL A 91 9.09 12.86 -3.45
N PRO A 92 9.96 13.82 -3.80
CA PRO A 92 11.25 13.51 -4.37
C PRO A 92 12.06 12.68 -3.37
N LEU A 93 12.51 11.51 -3.82
CA LEU A 93 13.47 10.70 -3.07
C LEU A 93 14.80 11.46 -3.11
N THR A 94 15.11 12.23 -2.06
CA THR A 94 16.48 12.69 -1.87
C THR A 94 17.40 11.47 -1.82
N ARG A 95 18.63 11.59 -2.33
CA ARG A 95 19.64 10.50 -2.43
C ARG A 95 19.94 9.73 -1.12
N ARG A 96 19.39 10.19 0.01
CA ARG A 96 19.53 9.59 1.34
C ARG A 96 18.31 8.75 1.76
N GLN A 97 17.22 8.81 0.99
CA GLN A 97 15.90 8.21 1.29
C GLN A 97 15.51 7.11 0.29
N GLU A 98 16.45 6.67 -0.54
CA GLU A 98 16.23 5.85 -1.74
C GLU A 98 15.59 4.48 -1.47
N TRP A 99 15.56 3.99 -0.22
CA TRP A 99 14.92 2.73 0.16
C TRP A 99 14.85 2.59 1.69
N PRO A 100 13.77 2.14 2.34
CA PRO A 100 13.92 1.54 3.67
C PRO A 100 14.62 0.20 3.49
N ALA A 101 15.86 0.09 3.96
CA ALA A 101 16.65 -1.13 3.93
C ALA A 101 16.10 -2.21 4.87
N GLU A 102 14.84 -2.61 4.72
CA GLU A 102 14.32 -3.82 5.31
C GLU A 102 13.31 -4.45 4.35
N ARG A 103 13.85 -5.23 3.41
CA ARG A 103 13.10 -6.37 2.89
C ARG A 103 12.59 -7.12 4.11
N THR A 104 11.28 -7.18 4.32
CA THR A 104 10.74 -8.19 5.24
C THR A 104 11.36 -9.52 4.81
N PRO A 105 12.11 -10.21 5.69
CA PRO A 105 12.81 -11.42 5.28
C PRO A 105 11.79 -12.39 4.69
N PRO A 106 12.07 -12.98 3.52
CA PRO A 106 11.12 -13.89 2.89
C PRO A 106 10.82 -15.00 3.89
N ALA A 107 9.54 -15.28 4.13
CA ALA A 107 9.17 -16.41 4.97
C ALA A 107 9.85 -17.65 4.40
N ARG A 108 10.71 -18.29 5.19
CA ARG A 108 11.52 -19.40 4.71
C ARG A 108 10.76 -20.71 4.70
N THR A 109 9.57 -20.74 5.33
CA THR A 109 8.68 -21.90 5.34
C THR A 109 7.21 -21.51 5.15
N PRO A 110 6.38 -22.38 4.53
CA PRO A 110 4.93 -22.20 4.47
C PRO A 110 4.27 -22.07 5.85
N GLY A 111 4.86 -22.69 6.88
CA GLY A 111 4.39 -22.66 8.26
C GLY A 111 4.52 -21.29 8.93
N GLU A 112 5.54 -20.50 8.60
CA GLU A 112 5.70 -19.12 9.09
C GLU A 112 4.64 -18.17 8.51
N LEU A 113 4.26 -18.36 7.25
CA LEU A 113 3.17 -17.60 6.61
C LEU A 113 1.83 -17.93 7.26
N LEU A 114 1.56 -19.22 7.49
CA LEU A 114 0.34 -19.69 8.14
C LEU A 114 0.26 -19.29 9.62
N THR A 115 1.38 -19.25 10.33
CA THR A 115 1.44 -18.81 11.73
C THR A 115 1.23 -17.30 11.85
N ARG A 116 1.86 -16.51 10.97
CA ARG A 116 1.64 -15.05 10.89
C ARG A 116 0.20 -14.73 10.49
N TRP A 117 -0.36 -15.49 9.55
CA TRP A 117 -1.77 -15.39 9.18
C TRP A 117 -2.69 -15.78 10.35
N ARG A 118 -2.42 -16.88 11.06
CA ARG A 118 -3.21 -17.34 12.22
C ARG A 118 -3.17 -16.39 13.41
N ILE A 119 -2.01 -15.83 13.76
CA ILE A 119 -1.92 -14.83 14.86
C ILE A 119 -2.74 -13.58 14.51
N ARG A 120 -2.68 -13.13 13.25
CA ARG A 120 -3.47 -12.01 12.73
C ARG A 120 -4.98 -12.32 12.70
N TRP A 121 -5.35 -13.55 12.37
CA TRP A 121 -6.76 -13.96 12.32
C TRP A 121 -7.37 -14.25 13.70
N ARG A 122 -6.58 -14.79 14.64
CA ARG A 122 -7.04 -15.09 16.00
C ARG A 122 -7.29 -13.82 16.84
N ASN A 123 -6.56 -12.74 16.56
CA ASN A 123 -6.83 -11.43 17.15
C ASN A 123 -8.06 -10.74 16.53
N ARG A 124 -8.37 -11.04 15.25
CA ARG A 124 -9.61 -10.62 14.57
C ARG A 124 -10.86 -11.28 15.17
N MET A 125 -10.76 -12.56 15.56
CA MET A 125 -11.91 -13.30 16.14
C MET A 125 -12.20 -12.98 17.61
N ARG A 126 -11.24 -12.49 18.39
CA ARG A 126 -11.48 -12.14 19.81
C ARG A 126 -12.24 -10.83 20.01
N ARG A 127 -12.50 -10.05 18.95
CA ARG A 127 -13.37 -8.86 18.99
C ARG A 127 -14.81 -9.12 18.52
N THR A 128 -15.10 -10.26 17.89
CA THR A 128 -16.48 -10.67 17.51
C THR A 128 -17.15 -11.48 18.61
N GLY A 129 -17.04 -11.03 19.86
CA GLY A 129 -17.51 -11.80 21.01
C GLY A 129 -17.93 -10.94 22.20
N ARG A 130 -18.70 -9.86 21.98
CA ARG A 130 -19.63 -9.35 22.99
C ARG A 130 -20.60 -8.31 22.42
N THR A 131 -21.67 -8.79 21.79
CA THR A 131 -22.96 -8.10 21.87
C THR A 131 -23.97 -9.16 22.25
N GLY A 132 -24.14 -9.32 23.56
CA GLY A 132 -25.30 -9.96 24.14
C GLY A 132 -26.53 -9.13 23.82
N GLN A 133 -27.61 -9.84 23.51
CA GLN A 133 -28.86 -9.85 24.27
C GLN A 133 -29.21 -8.63 25.14
N GLU A 134 -30.50 -8.27 25.07
CA GLU A 134 -31.32 -7.42 25.96
C GLU A 134 -31.27 -5.92 25.60
N HIS A 135 -32.39 -5.20 25.38
CA HIS A 135 -33.76 -5.37 25.88
C HIS A 135 -34.77 -4.64 24.96
#